data_AF-A0ABD3Q0F0-F1
#
_entry.id   AF-A0ABD3Q0F0-F1
#
_cell.length_a   1.000
_cell.length_b   1.000
_cell.length_c   1.000
_cell.angle_alpha   90.00
_cell.angle_beta   90.00
_cell.angle_gamma   90.00
#
_symmetry.space_group_name_H-M   'P 1'
#
loop_
_entity.id
_entity.type
_entity.pdbx_description
1 polymer ?
#
loop_
_entity_poly.entity_id
_entity_poly.type
_entity_poly.pdbx_seq_one_letter_code
_entity_poly.pdbx_strand_id
1 'polypeptide(L)'
;MMRTPLLVALLAFCSLSRSSTGSITFPINATLVACPTDLSTPTQLASFSGGSLLVSPTSQEGDLCILSRVNRNDTSKKVYIPMARSYDGNDWHRVEGRYVSFVTAQCGEAAIDGVGFSAGDYLCEIAVPQLDSGNLGYFLTKWDAGSASNRRKAARFLERATWGPRHVHDSLVIMVRLLLQPFPVKSLTLSL
;
A
#
# COMPACT_ATOMS: atom_id res chain seq x y z
N MET A 1 -5.93 8.83 -53.25
CA MET A 1 -4.74 8.74 -52.37
C MET A 1 -5.22 8.64 -50.92
N MET A 2 -5.33 7.42 -50.39
CA MET A 2 -5.74 7.15 -49.00
C MET A 2 -4.48 7.00 -48.14
N ARG A 3 -4.35 7.79 -47.07
CA ARG A 3 -3.29 7.65 -46.07
C ARG A 3 -3.85 6.93 -44.85
N THR A 4 -3.44 5.69 -44.65
CA THR A 4 -3.67 4.91 -43.42
C THR A 4 -2.75 5.43 -42.31
N PRO A 5 -3.25 5.81 -41.13
CA PRO A 5 -2.40 6.12 -40.01
C PRO A 5 -1.87 4.84 -39.36
N LEU A 6 -0.55 4.71 -39.32
CA LEU A 6 0.18 3.68 -38.62
C LEU A 6 0.03 3.91 -37.11
N LEU A 7 -0.74 3.06 -36.43
CA LEU A 7 -0.90 3.12 -34.97
C LEU A 7 0.30 2.40 -34.33
N VAL A 8 1.27 3.17 -33.84
CA VAL A 8 2.42 2.64 -33.10
C VAL A 8 1.98 2.38 -31.66
N ALA A 9 1.80 1.11 -31.30
CA ALA A 9 1.54 0.69 -29.93
C ALA A 9 2.87 0.61 -29.16
N LEU A 10 3.15 1.64 -28.35
CA LEU A 10 4.24 1.63 -27.38
C LEU A 10 3.84 0.74 -26.19
N LEU A 11 4.22 -0.53 -26.24
CA LEU A 11 4.20 -1.41 -25.07
C LEU A 11 5.43 -1.09 -24.21
N ALA A 12 5.29 -0.14 -23.29
CA ALA A 12 6.28 0.09 -22.25
C ALA A 12 6.18 -1.06 -21.22
N PHE A 13 7.03 -2.07 -21.38
CA PHE A 13 7.29 -3.04 -20.32
C PHE A 13 8.03 -2.34 -19.18
N CYS A 14 7.28 -1.92 -18.16
CA CYS A 14 7.83 -1.45 -16.91
C CYS A 14 8.29 -2.68 -16.11
N SER A 15 9.58 -3.00 -16.21
CA SER A 15 10.21 -4.03 -15.37
C SER A 15 10.22 -3.53 -13.92
N LEU A 16 9.51 -4.22 -13.02
CA LEU A 16 9.62 -3.96 -11.58
C LEU A 16 10.95 -4.56 -11.10
N SER A 17 11.94 -3.71 -10.89
CA SER A 17 13.19 -4.08 -10.22
C SER A 17 12.89 -4.36 -8.75
N ARG A 18 13.03 -5.63 -8.33
CA ARG A 18 13.04 -6.00 -6.91
C ARG A 18 14.28 -5.34 -6.27
N SER A 19 14.07 -4.50 -5.27
CA SER A 19 15.15 -3.84 -4.54
C SER A 19 16.12 -4.88 -3.99
N SER A 20 17.42 -4.56 -3.96
CA SER A 20 18.49 -5.49 -3.61
C SER A 20 18.18 -6.21 -2.30
N THR A 21 18.34 -7.54 -2.31
CA THR A 21 18.35 -8.45 -1.15
C THR A 21 19.49 -8.08 -0.21
N GLY A 22 19.35 -6.96 0.48
CA GLY A 22 20.18 -6.61 1.62
C GLY A 22 19.74 -7.47 2.79
N SER A 23 20.70 -8.10 3.46
CA SER A 23 20.43 -8.70 4.76
C SER A 23 20.21 -7.60 5.78
N ILE A 24 19.12 -7.68 6.55
CA ILE A 24 18.75 -6.70 7.58
C ILE A 24 18.73 -7.40 8.93
N THR A 25 19.32 -6.75 9.94
CA THR A 25 19.19 -7.18 11.33
C THR A 25 17.94 -6.54 11.93
N PHE A 26 16.87 -7.33 12.10
CA PHE A 26 15.64 -6.85 12.73
C PHE A 26 15.79 -6.74 14.26
N PRO A 27 15.08 -5.81 14.91
CA PRO A 27 15.09 -5.70 16.36
C PRO A 27 14.54 -6.96 17.03
N ILE A 28 15.20 -7.42 18.10
CA ILE A 28 14.81 -8.64 18.84
C ILE A 28 13.42 -8.52 19.47
N ASN A 29 13.00 -7.29 19.81
CA ASN A 29 11.70 -6.97 20.38
C ASN A 29 10.63 -6.61 19.33
N ALA A 30 10.93 -6.79 18.04
CA ALA A 30 9.95 -6.52 17.00
C ALA A 30 8.80 -7.54 17.06
N THR A 31 7.57 -7.07 16.90
CA THR A 31 6.40 -7.95 16.95
C THR A 31 6.10 -8.48 15.56
N LEU A 32 6.23 -9.79 15.37
CA LEU A 32 5.83 -10.44 14.12
C LEU A 32 4.31 -10.52 14.02
N VAL A 33 3.78 -10.03 12.91
CA VAL A 33 2.36 -10.04 12.59
C VAL A 33 2.15 -10.46 11.14
N ALA A 34 1.05 -11.18 10.89
CA ALA A 34 0.63 -11.53 9.54
C ALA A 34 -0.52 -10.64 9.09
N CYS A 35 -0.60 -10.38 7.78
CA CYS A 35 -1.80 -9.78 7.21
C CYS A 35 -3.00 -10.70 7.44
N PRO A 36 -4.14 -10.19 7.93
CA PRO A 36 -5.31 -11.01 8.24
C PRO A 36 -5.81 -11.78 7.02
N THR A 37 -6.26 -13.01 7.20
CA THR A 37 -6.87 -13.79 6.11
C THR A 37 -8.31 -13.35 5.81
N ASP A 38 -8.98 -12.75 6.81
CA ASP A 38 -10.38 -12.35 6.69
C ASP A 38 -10.53 -10.99 5.99
N LEU A 39 -11.15 -11.00 4.82
CA LEU A 39 -11.30 -9.81 3.97
C LEU A 39 -12.41 -8.86 4.41
N SER A 40 -13.21 -9.26 5.41
CA SER A 40 -14.44 -8.57 5.79
C SER A 40 -14.24 -7.55 6.92
N THR A 41 -13.21 -7.69 7.75
CA THR A 41 -13.04 -6.83 8.93
C THR A 41 -11.58 -6.48 9.21
N PRO A 42 -11.28 -5.19 9.48
CA PRO A 42 -9.97 -4.81 10.01
C PRO A 42 -9.67 -5.54 11.32
N THR A 43 -8.50 -6.16 11.41
CA THR A 43 -8.06 -6.88 12.60
C THR A 43 -7.19 -5.97 13.46
N GLN A 44 -7.57 -5.81 14.73
CA GLN A 44 -6.79 -5.05 15.70
C GLN A 44 -5.55 -5.85 16.13
N LEU A 45 -4.40 -5.19 16.20
CA LEU A 45 -3.20 -5.76 16.81
C LEU A 45 -3.31 -5.63 18.34
N ALA A 46 -3.97 -6.61 18.97
CA ALA A 46 -4.10 -6.66 20.42
C ALA A 46 -2.71 -6.71 21.07
N SER A 47 -2.46 -5.83 22.05
CA SER A 47 -1.17 -5.69 22.75
C SER A 47 -0.06 -4.92 22.02
N PHE A 48 -0.30 -4.38 20.83
CA PHE A 48 0.68 -3.54 20.14
C PHE A 48 0.33 -2.06 20.26
N SER A 49 1.17 -1.30 20.97
CA SER A 49 1.01 0.14 21.17
C SER A 49 1.98 1.00 20.38
N GLY A 50 2.97 0.42 19.70
CA GLY A 50 4.03 1.16 19.01
C GLY A 50 5.37 0.42 19.03
N GLY A 51 6.32 0.88 18.23
CA GLY A 51 7.61 0.22 18.03
C GLY A 51 7.71 -0.46 16.66
N SER A 52 8.51 -1.53 16.58
CA SER A 52 8.78 -2.24 15.33
C SER A 52 7.83 -3.42 15.12
N LEU A 53 7.15 -3.42 13.98
CA LEU A 53 6.37 -4.55 13.47
C LEU A 53 7.15 -5.28 12.38
N LEU A 54 7.19 -6.60 12.42
CA LEU A 54 7.65 -7.40 11.30
C LEU A 54 6.44 -7.96 10.56
N VAL A 55 6.38 -7.70 9.26
CA VAL A 55 5.28 -8.16 8.41
C VAL A 55 5.85 -8.65 7.08
N SER A 56 5.39 -9.81 6.61
CA SER A 56 5.70 -10.24 5.24
C SER A 56 5.02 -9.31 4.21
N PRO A 57 5.66 -9.01 3.07
CA PRO A 57 4.99 -8.37 1.96
C PRO A 57 3.79 -9.20 1.47
N THR A 58 2.87 -8.54 0.76
CA THR A 58 1.91 -9.24 -0.10
C THR A 58 2.65 -10.07 -1.15
N SER A 59 2.05 -11.17 -1.60
CA SER A 59 2.72 -12.13 -2.50
C SER A 59 2.13 -12.17 -3.90
N GLN A 60 0.88 -11.70 -4.10
CA GLN A 60 0.18 -11.80 -5.38
C GLN A 60 -0.23 -10.42 -5.93
N GLU A 61 -0.31 -10.34 -7.26
CA GLU A 61 -0.92 -9.18 -7.92
C GLU A 61 -2.40 -9.07 -7.54
N GLY A 62 -2.84 -7.87 -7.17
CA GLY A 62 -4.20 -7.60 -6.71
C GLY A 62 -4.37 -7.68 -5.19
N ASP A 63 -3.39 -8.24 -4.47
CA ASP A 63 -3.38 -8.22 -3.02
C ASP A 63 -3.04 -6.84 -2.49
N LEU A 64 -3.66 -6.49 -1.37
CA LEU A 64 -3.39 -5.25 -0.65
C LEU A 64 -3.48 -5.54 0.84
N CYS A 65 -2.46 -5.12 1.57
CA CYS A 65 -2.48 -5.09 3.02
C CYS A 65 -2.14 -3.69 3.50
N ILE A 66 -2.95 -3.15 4.40
CA ILE A 66 -2.78 -1.79 4.94
C ILE A 66 -2.69 -1.86 6.45
N LEU A 67 -1.65 -1.22 6.99
CA LEU A 67 -1.53 -0.87 8.40
C LEU A 67 -2.17 0.50 8.63
N SER A 68 -3.16 0.56 9.52
CA SER A 68 -3.87 1.76 9.88
C SER A 68 -3.79 2.04 11.37
N ARG A 69 -3.72 3.31 11.73
CA ARG A 69 -3.98 3.78 13.10
C ARG A 69 -5.45 4.17 13.21
N VAL A 70 -6.10 3.79 14.29
CA VAL A 70 -7.52 4.11 14.52
C VAL A 70 -7.68 4.98 15.74
N ASN A 71 -8.38 6.10 15.60
CA ASN A 71 -8.68 7.00 16.72
C ASN A 71 -9.82 6.44 17.59
N ARG A 72 -9.79 6.69 18.90
CA ARG A 72 -10.80 6.25 19.88
C ARG A 72 -12.00 7.21 19.98
N ASN A 73 -11.87 8.45 19.52
CA ASN A 73 -12.76 9.57 19.87
C ASN A 73 -14.26 9.39 19.57
N ASP A 74 -14.68 8.39 18.80
CA ASP A 74 -16.11 8.14 18.58
C ASP A 74 -16.37 6.65 18.33
N THR A 75 -17.02 5.96 19.27
CA THR A 75 -17.45 4.56 19.11
C THR A 75 -18.37 4.38 17.91
N SER A 76 -19.05 5.44 17.46
CA SER A 76 -19.90 5.39 16.27
C SER A 76 -19.15 5.60 14.95
N LYS A 77 -17.94 6.17 14.99
CA LYS A 77 -17.13 6.51 13.80
C LYS A 77 -15.65 6.23 14.03
N LYS A 78 -15.26 4.99 13.76
CA LYS A 78 -13.85 4.60 13.66
C LYS A 78 -13.24 5.24 12.42
N VAL A 79 -12.28 6.15 12.60
CA VAL A 79 -11.49 6.73 11.51
C VAL A 79 -10.20 5.93 11.37
N TYR A 80 -10.06 5.23 10.25
CA TYR A 80 -8.87 4.48 9.88
C TYR A 80 -7.92 5.37 9.10
N ILE A 81 -6.75 5.64 9.67
CA ILE A 81 -5.73 6.47 9.04
C ILE A 81 -4.61 5.55 8.56
N PRO A 82 -4.41 5.39 7.24
CA PRO A 82 -3.38 4.50 6.71
C PRO A 82 -1.97 5.05 7.04
N MET A 83 -1.08 4.15 7.43
CA MET A 83 0.29 4.46 7.87
C MET A 83 1.31 3.86 6.91
N ALA A 84 1.12 2.59 6.57
CA ALA A 84 1.94 1.85 5.63
C ALA A 84 1.07 0.84 4.89
N ARG A 85 1.56 0.34 3.77
CA ARG A 85 0.88 -0.69 2.97
C ARG A 85 1.87 -1.52 2.18
N SER A 86 1.44 -2.71 1.80
CA SER A 86 2.05 -3.53 0.76
C SER A 86 0.97 -3.91 -0.25
N TYR A 87 1.29 -3.90 -1.54
CA TYR A 87 0.34 -4.28 -2.58
C TYR A 87 1.02 -4.93 -3.78
N ASP A 88 0.27 -5.74 -4.52
CA ASP A 88 0.65 -6.38 -5.78
C ASP A 88 2.00 -7.13 -5.72
N GLY A 89 2.30 -7.82 -4.63
CA GLY A 89 3.57 -8.55 -4.50
C GLY A 89 4.79 -7.69 -4.11
N ASN A 90 4.58 -6.39 -3.86
CA ASN A 90 5.65 -5.45 -3.56
C ASN A 90 5.89 -5.30 -2.06
N ASP A 91 7.08 -4.79 -1.73
CA ASP A 91 7.48 -4.42 -0.38
C ASP A 91 6.50 -3.48 0.33
N TRP A 92 6.63 -3.40 1.65
CA TRP A 92 5.90 -2.42 2.42
C TRP A 92 6.48 -1.03 2.22
N HIS A 93 5.60 -0.07 1.96
CA HIS A 93 5.93 1.34 1.86
C HIS A 93 5.03 2.18 2.74
N ARG A 94 5.61 3.28 3.24
CA ARG A 94 4.87 4.31 3.96
C ARG A 94 3.80 4.94 3.06
N VAL A 95 2.66 5.29 3.67
CA VAL A 95 1.61 6.05 3.00
C VAL A 95 1.85 7.54 3.25
N GLU A 96 1.83 8.32 2.18
CA GLU A 96 1.99 9.78 2.27
C GLU A 96 0.87 10.41 3.09
N GLY A 97 1.22 11.40 3.91
CA GLY A 97 0.25 12.12 4.73
C GLY A 97 0.84 12.57 6.07
N ARG A 98 -0.06 12.84 7.03
CA ARG A 98 0.29 13.43 8.33
C ARG A 98 1.31 12.62 9.14
N TYR A 99 1.40 11.32 8.92
CA TYR A 99 2.23 10.42 9.73
C TYR A 99 3.49 9.93 9.02
N VAL A 100 3.77 10.41 7.81
CA VAL A 100 4.91 9.94 7.00
C VAL A 100 6.27 10.15 7.69
N SER A 101 6.41 11.20 8.50
CA SER A 101 7.63 11.53 9.23
C SER A 101 7.91 10.62 10.42
N PHE A 102 6.91 9.85 10.88
CA PHE A 102 7.01 9.01 12.07
C PHE A 102 6.95 7.52 11.75
N VAL A 103 6.83 7.17 10.47
CA VAL A 103 6.75 5.79 9.99
C VAL A 103 7.94 5.50 9.11
N THR A 104 8.72 4.49 9.48
CA THR A 104 9.76 3.92 8.62
C THR A 104 9.33 2.54 8.17
N ALA A 105 9.71 2.18 6.94
CA ALA A 105 9.50 0.86 6.39
C ALA A 105 10.81 0.43 5.71
N GLN A 106 11.35 -0.71 6.11
CA GLN A 106 12.54 -1.30 5.52
C GLN A 106 12.33 -2.80 5.32
N CYS A 107 12.72 -3.33 4.17
CA CYS A 107 12.46 -4.71 3.78
C CYS A 107 13.76 -5.40 3.38
N GLY A 108 13.91 -6.66 3.77
CA GLY A 108 15.10 -7.46 3.49
C GLY A 108 15.04 -8.84 4.11
N GLU A 109 16.08 -9.63 3.88
CA GLU A 109 16.21 -10.97 4.45
C GLU A 109 16.75 -10.87 5.88
N ALA A 110 16.13 -11.57 6.82
CA ALA A 110 16.57 -11.59 8.22
C ALA A 110 18.01 -12.12 8.32
N ALA A 111 18.91 -11.32 8.90
CA ALA A 111 20.31 -11.69 9.11
C ALA A 111 20.51 -12.74 10.22
N ILE A 112 19.58 -12.79 11.17
CA ILE A 112 19.63 -13.60 12.39
C ILE A 112 18.23 -14.15 12.70
N ASP A 113 18.18 -15.19 13.53
CA ASP A 113 16.92 -15.70 14.09
C ASP A 113 16.35 -14.76 15.14
N GLY A 114 15.02 -14.77 15.29
CA GLY A 114 14.33 -13.99 16.31
C GLY A 114 13.01 -14.61 16.76
N VAL A 115 12.18 -13.83 17.44
CA VAL A 115 10.89 -14.32 17.96
C VAL A 115 9.88 -14.41 16.81
N GLY A 116 9.68 -15.64 16.32
CA GLY A 116 8.69 -15.95 15.28
C GLY A 116 9.23 -15.91 13.85
N PHE A 117 10.49 -15.56 13.64
CA PHE A 117 11.13 -15.54 12.32
C PHE A 117 12.53 -16.16 12.38
N SER A 118 13.00 -16.68 11.26
CA SER A 118 14.31 -17.32 11.10
C SER A 118 15.20 -16.49 10.18
N ALA A 119 16.52 -16.68 10.29
CA ALA A 119 17.47 -16.12 9.34
C ALA A 119 17.13 -16.58 7.91
N GLY A 120 17.13 -15.64 6.96
CA GLY A 120 16.71 -15.85 5.57
C GLY A 120 15.24 -15.55 5.30
N ASP A 121 14.40 -15.36 6.32
CA ASP A 121 13.01 -14.93 6.11
C ASP A 121 12.98 -13.50 5.52
N TYR A 122 12.28 -13.31 4.40
CA TYR A 122 12.08 -11.99 3.81
C TYR A 122 10.92 -11.26 4.49
N LEU A 123 11.26 -10.22 5.25
CA LEU A 123 10.31 -9.47 6.07
C LEU A 123 10.50 -7.97 5.87
N CYS A 124 9.45 -7.22 6.20
CA CYS A 124 9.50 -5.78 6.30
C CYS A 124 9.35 -5.35 7.75
N GLU A 125 10.29 -4.56 8.26
CA GLU A 125 10.14 -3.84 9.49
C GLU A 125 9.40 -2.53 9.24
N ILE A 126 8.31 -2.33 9.97
CA ILE A 126 7.54 -1.09 10.00
C ILE A 126 7.64 -0.51 11.40
N ALA A 127 8.39 0.56 11.58
CA ALA A 127 8.44 1.27 12.85
C ALA A 127 7.32 2.30 12.90
N VAL A 128 6.51 2.26 13.95
CA VAL A 128 5.40 3.21 14.17
C VAL A 128 5.50 3.83 15.57
N PRO A 129 5.01 5.07 15.76
CA PRO A 129 5.13 5.76 17.04
C PRO A 129 4.31 5.05 18.13
N GLN A 130 4.57 5.40 19.39
CA GLN A 130 3.69 4.98 20.49
C GLN A 130 2.31 5.63 20.34
N LEU A 131 1.24 4.89 20.64
CA LEU A 131 -0.13 5.37 20.61
C LEU A 131 -0.41 6.33 21.77
N ASP A 132 -0.97 7.49 21.45
CA ASP A 132 -1.56 8.37 22.47
C ASP A 132 -2.86 7.78 23.04
N SER A 133 -3.25 8.24 24.24
CA SER A 133 -4.47 7.81 24.97
C SER A 133 -5.79 7.99 24.19
N GLY A 134 -5.79 8.86 23.17
CA GLY A 134 -6.91 9.11 22.26
C GLY A 134 -7.00 8.14 21.07
N ASN A 135 -6.10 7.15 20.97
CA ASN A 135 -6.13 6.15 19.91
C ASN A 135 -6.69 4.81 20.40
N LEU A 136 -7.40 4.11 19.53
CA LEU A 136 -7.95 2.78 19.81
C LEU A 136 -6.88 1.71 19.66
N GLY A 137 -6.05 1.80 18.62
CA GLY A 137 -5.09 0.77 18.28
C GLY A 137 -4.54 0.88 16.86
N TYR A 138 -3.63 -0.04 16.55
CA TYR A 138 -3.23 -0.36 15.19
C TYR A 138 -4.07 -1.49 14.62
N PHE A 139 -4.41 -1.39 13.35
CA PHE A 139 -5.27 -2.33 12.64
C PHE A 139 -4.62 -2.72 11.32
N LEU A 140 -4.65 -4.01 11.01
CA LEU A 140 -4.33 -4.52 9.68
C LEU A 140 -5.62 -4.83 8.93
N THR A 141 -5.64 -4.49 7.65
CA THR A 141 -6.73 -4.88 6.75
C THR A 141 -6.14 -5.49 5.49
N LYS A 142 -6.65 -6.65 5.08
CA LYS A 142 -6.25 -7.34 3.86
C LYS A 142 -7.38 -7.31 2.83
N TRP A 143 -7.00 -7.26 1.56
CA TRP A 143 -7.88 -7.44 0.42
C TRP A 143 -7.19 -8.36 -0.59
N ASP A 144 -7.84 -9.45 -0.96
CA ASP A 144 -7.30 -10.38 -1.94
C ASP A 144 -7.72 -10.02 -3.37
N ALA A 145 -6.90 -10.46 -4.33
CA ALA A 145 -7.23 -10.45 -5.74
C ALA A 145 -8.60 -11.09 -6.01
N GLY A 146 -9.45 -10.41 -6.79
CA GLY A 146 -10.79 -10.90 -7.16
C GLY A 146 -11.93 -10.47 -6.22
N SER A 147 -11.65 -10.12 -4.96
CA SER A 147 -12.65 -9.57 -4.02
C SER A 147 -12.96 -8.08 -4.24
N ALA A 148 -12.07 -7.38 -4.95
CA ALA A 148 -12.19 -5.94 -5.18
C ALA A 148 -13.21 -5.61 -6.29
N SER A 149 -14.20 -4.76 -5.98
CA SER A 149 -15.10 -4.20 -6.99
C SER A 149 -14.32 -3.40 -8.06
N ASN A 150 -14.87 -3.28 -9.27
CA ASN A 150 -14.24 -2.54 -10.37
C ASN A 150 -13.89 -1.09 -9.97
N ARG A 151 -14.72 -0.45 -9.15
CA ARG A 151 -14.45 0.89 -8.60
C ARG A 151 -13.18 0.92 -7.74
N ARG A 152 -12.96 -0.10 -6.92
CA ARG A 152 -11.75 -0.20 -6.07
C ARG A 152 -10.51 -0.50 -6.93
N LYS A 153 -10.63 -1.37 -7.93
CA LYS A 153 -9.55 -1.62 -8.91
C LYS A 153 -9.16 -0.32 -9.63
N ALA A 154 -10.14 0.46 -10.09
CA ALA A 154 -9.92 1.76 -10.72
C ALA A 154 -9.28 2.77 -9.76
N ALA A 155 -9.71 2.83 -8.49
CA ALA A 155 -9.09 3.70 -7.49
C ALA A 155 -7.62 3.33 -7.24
N ARG A 156 -7.30 2.04 -7.12
CA ARG A 156 -5.91 1.56 -6.99
C ARG A 156 -5.07 1.88 -8.22
N PHE A 157 -5.64 1.73 -9.42
CA PHE A 157 -4.98 2.12 -10.65
C PHE A 157 -4.68 3.63 -10.69
N LEU A 158 -5.67 4.47 -10.40
CA LEU A 158 -5.49 5.91 -10.31
C LEU A 158 -4.44 6.26 -9.26
N GLU A 159 -4.43 5.53 -8.16
CA GLU A 159 -3.45 5.71 -7.13
C GLU A 159 -2.02 5.42 -7.61
N ARG A 160 -1.82 4.26 -8.23
CA ARG A 160 -0.54 3.89 -8.84
C ARG A 160 -0.12 4.88 -9.94
N ALA A 161 -1.06 5.37 -10.73
CA ALA A 161 -0.79 6.33 -11.79
C ALA A 161 -0.40 7.72 -11.24
N THR A 162 -0.98 8.11 -10.10
CA THR A 162 -0.77 9.45 -9.51
C THR A 162 0.42 9.48 -8.55
N TRP A 163 0.61 8.40 -7.78
CA TRP A 163 1.61 8.29 -6.71
C TRP A 163 2.43 7.01 -6.81
N GLY A 164 2.68 6.52 -8.02
CA GLY A 164 3.45 5.30 -8.29
C GLY A 164 4.76 5.20 -7.51
N PRO A 165 5.40 4.02 -7.44
CA PRO A 165 6.53 3.76 -6.57
C PRO A 165 7.60 4.84 -6.74
N ARG A 166 7.66 5.76 -5.77
CA ARG A 166 8.70 6.79 -5.73
C ARG A 166 9.92 6.14 -5.10
N HIS A 167 10.84 5.68 -5.92
CA HIS A 167 12.17 5.36 -5.44
C HIS A 167 12.74 6.62 -4.76
N VAL A 168 13.37 6.42 -3.61
CA VAL A 168 13.90 7.49 -2.73
C VAL A 168 15.00 8.34 -3.43
N HIS A 169 15.38 8.02 -4.68
CA HIS A 169 16.43 8.74 -5.39
C HIS A 169 16.09 9.41 -6.72
N ASP A 170 14.87 9.32 -7.27
CA ASP A 170 14.52 10.16 -8.42
C ASP A 170 13.01 10.37 -8.51
N SER A 171 12.56 11.56 -8.13
CA SER A 171 11.15 11.96 -8.25
C SER A 171 10.86 12.45 -9.67
N LEU A 172 10.61 11.52 -10.60
CA LEU A 172 9.88 11.88 -11.82
C LEU A 172 8.39 11.98 -11.47
N VAL A 173 7.91 13.19 -11.25
CA VAL A 173 6.46 13.45 -11.13
C VAL A 173 5.85 13.26 -12.51
N ILE A 174 5.23 12.11 -12.78
CA ILE A 174 4.36 11.93 -13.94
C ILE A 174 3.09 12.73 -13.64
N MET A 175 3.10 14.01 -14.04
CA MET A 175 1.89 14.80 -14.12
C MET A 175 1.06 14.20 -15.26
N VAL A 176 0.14 13.27 -14.92
CA VAL A 176 -0.91 12.84 -15.85
C VAL A 176 -1.80 14.05 -16.08
N ARG A 177 -1.41 14.87 -17.06
CA ARG A 177 -2.30 15.85 -17.66
C ARG A 177 -3.35 15.01 -18.37
N LEU A 178 -4.41 14.67 -17.64
CA LEU A 178 -5.70 14.33 -18.23
C LEU A 178 -6.04 15.51 -19.12
N LEU A 179 -5.63 15.40 -20.39
CA LEU A 179 -6.21 16.18 -21.45
C LEU A 179 -7.69 15.79 -21.39
N LEU A 180 -8.46 16.63 -20.70
CA LEU A 180 -9.88 16.79 -20.92
C LEU A 180 -10.02 17.10 -22.41
N GLN A 181 -9.97 16.06 -23.25
CA GLN A 181 -10.56 16.15 -24.55
C GLN A 181 -12.03 16.44 -24.27
N PRO A 182 -12.58 17.54 -24.80
CA PRO A 182 -13.98 17.84 -24.62
C PRO A 182 -14.77 16.67 -25.19
N PHE A 183 -15.39 15.89 -24.32
CA PHE A 183 -16.40 14.94 -24.75
C PHE A 183 -17.51 15.78 -25.40
N PRO A 184 -17.88 15.51 -26.66
CA PRO A 184 -19.03 16.16 -27.25
C PRO A 184 -20.26 15.74 -26.45
N VAL A 185 -20.79 16.67 -25.66
CA VAL A 185 -22.09 16.53 -25.01
C VAL A 185 -23.12 16.48 -26.12
N LYS A 186 -23.52 15.28 -26.55
CA LYS A 186 -24.75 15.12 -27.32
C LYS A 186 -25.90 15.45 -26.38
N SER A 187 -26.49 16.63 -26.58
CA SER A 187 -27.72 17.06 -25.95
C SER A 187 -28.78 15.97 -26.13
N LEU A 188 -29.20 15.35 -25.02
CA LEU A 188 -30.38 14.49 -24.96
C LEU A 188 -31.58 15.43 -24.81
N THR A 189 -32.18 15.80 -25.95
CA THR A 189 -33.48 16.47 -25.97
C THR A 189 -34.55 15.45 -25.57
N LEU A 190 -35.08 15.59 -24.36
CA LEU A 190 -36.29 14.90 -23.93
C LEU A 190 -37.49 15.65 -24.49
N SER A 191 -38.09 15.13 -25.56
CA SER A 191 -39.42 15.55 -25.99
C SER A 191 -40.46 14.86 -25.11
N LEU A 192 -41.17 15.65 -24.31
CA LEU A 192 -42.41 15.26 -23.62
C LEU A 192 -43.56 15.14 -24.62
#